data_AF-A1CF35-F1
#
_entry.id   AF-A1CF35-F1
#
_cell.length_a   1.000
_cell.length_b   1.000
_cell.length_c   1.000
_cell.angle_alpha   90.00
_cell.angle_beta   90.00
_cell.angle_gamma   90.00
#
_symmetry.space_group_name_H-M   'P 1'
#
loop_
_entity.id
_entity.type
_entity.pdbx_description
1 polymer ?
#
loop_
_entity_poly.entity_id
_entity_poly.type
_entity_poly.pdbx_seq_one_letter_code
_entity_poly.pdbx_strand_id
1 'polypeptide(L)'
;MALPQQHHHHRLPPQASVHSGHRHGMNPESSPVPSGPPSVVGQPGMPDPAPRPKGPKLKFTPEEDALLVELKENKNLTWKQIADFFPGRTSGTLQVRYCTKLKAKDVTWTDEMVQRLQRAIQEYENDRWRIIAGKVGNGFTPAACREKASQF
;
A
#
# COMPACT_ATOMS: atom_id res chain seq x y z
N MET A 1 6.91 -47.90 -14.88
CA MET A 1 6.54 -47.51 -16.27
C MET A 1 5.58 -46.34 -16.16
N ALA A 2 6.02 -45.12 -16.45
CA ALA A 2 5.19 -43.91 -16.31
C ALA A 2 4.62 -43.52 -17.69
N LEU A 3 3.31 -43.24 -17.75
CA LEU A 3 2.61 -42.85 -18.98
C LEU A 3 3.04 -41.44 -19.44
N PRO A 4 3.14 -41.19 -20.76
CA PRO A 4 3.46 -39.87 -21.28
C PRO A 4 2.24 -38.93 -21.23
N GLN A 5 2.41 -37.75 -20.65
CA GLN A 5 1.43 -36.66 -20.67
C GLN A 5 1.36 -36.02 -22.07
N GLN A 6 0.17 -36.05 -22.67
CA GLN A 6 -0.13 -35.35 -23.93
C GLN A 6 -0.46 -33.88 -23.65
N HIS A 7 0.36 -32.97 -24.19
CA HIS A 7 0.11 -31.54 -24.13
C HIS A 7 -0.56 -31.08 -25.43
N HIS A 8 -1.76 -30.51 -25.33
CA HIS A 8 -2.45 -29.90 -26.46
C HIS A 8 -1.93 -28.47 -26.69
N HIS A 9 -1.31 -28.23 -27.84
CA HIS A 9 -0.88 -26.90 -28.27
C HIS A 9 -1.98 -26.25 -29.13
N HIS A 10 -2.55 -25.14 -28.65
CA HIS A 10 -3.39 -24.29 -29.49
C HIS A 10 -2.53 -23.53 -30.50
N ARG A 11 -2.76 -23.79 -31.79
CA ARG A 11 -2.11 -23.11 -32.92
C ARG A 11 -2.95 -21.89 -33.33
N LEU A 12 -2.37 -20.70 -33.26
CA LEU A 12 -2.96 -19.49 -33.84
C LEU A 12 -2.95 -19.55 -35.38
N PRO A 13 -3.93 -18.93 -36.07
CA PRO A 13 -4.05 -19.01 -37.52
C PRO A 13 -2.92 -18.23 -38.22
N PRO A 14 -2.48 -18.67 -39.42
CA PRO A 14 -1.41 -18.00 -40.14
C PRO A 14 -1.96 -16.75 -40.83
N GLN A 15 -1.42 -15.58 -40.49
CA GLN A 15 -1.61 -14.38 -41.29
C GLN A 15 -0.48 -14.32 -42.33
N ALA A 16 -0.88 -14.18 -43.58
CA ALA A 16 -0.09 -14.40 -44.77
C ALA A 16 1.09 -13.43 -44.93
N SER A 17 2.23 -13.98 -45.37
CA SER A 17 3.35 -13.22 -45.94
C SER A 17 3.00 -12.69 -47.33
N VAL A 18 3.17 -11.38 -47.52
CA VAL A 18 3.34 -10.70 -48.81
C VAL A 18 4.07 -9.37 -48.51
N HIS A 19 5.22 -8.92 -49.05
CA HIS A 19 6.13 -9.33 -50.12
C HIS A 19 7.55 -8.78 -49.83
N SER A 20 8.56 -9.52 -50.32
CA SER A 20 9.80 -9.10 -51.05
C SER A 20 10.57 -7.84 -50.58
N GLY A 21 11.88 -7.82 -50.35
CA GLY A 21 12.99 -8.75 -50.59
C GLY A 21 14.32 -7.97 -50.45
N HIS A 22 15.43 -8.72 -50.35
CA HIS A 22 16.87 -8.36 -50.50
C HIS A 22 17.77 -8.78 -49.32
N ARG A 23 18.93 -9.32 -49.69
CA ARG A 23 19.77 -10.32 -49.00
C ARG A 23 20.96 -9.70 -48.25
N HIS A 24 21.63 -10.57 -47.47
CA HIS A 24 22.97 -10.46 -46.82
C HIS A 24 22.97 -9.73 -45.46
N GLY A 25 23.61 -10.19 -44.39
CA GLY A 25 24.47 -11.33 -44.10
C GLY A 25 25.06 -11.16 -42.68
N MET A 26 25.22 -12.28 -41.93
CA MET A 26 26.09 -12.56 -40.76
C MET A 26 26.64 -11.41 -39.87
N ASN A 27 26.42 -11.46 -38.54
CA ASN A 27 27.36 -11.99 -37.50
C ASN A 27 26.75 -11.77 -36.08
N PRO A 28 27.13 -12.58 -35.05
CA PRO A 28 26.54 -12.59 -33.71
C PRO A 28 27.34 -11.73 -32.72
N GLU A 29 26.75 -11.41 -31.56
CA GLU A 29 27.37 -11.49 -30.21
C GLU A 29 26.71 -10.52 -29.19
N SER A 30 26.32 -11.10 -28.04
CA SER A 30 26.14 -10.52 -26.69
C SER A 30 24.91 -9.66 -26.30
N SER A 31 24.02 -10.32 -25.53
CA SER A 31 23.13 -9.95 -24.38
C SER A 31 23.10 -8.52 -23.78
N PRO A 32 22.15 -8.15 -22.88
CA PRO A 32 20.79 -8.65 -22.59
C PRO A 32 19.70 -7.55 -22.72
N VAL A 33 18.43 -7.92 -22.88
CA VAL A 33 17.29 -6.99 -22.95
C VAL A 33 16.90 -6.45 -21.56
N PRO A 34 16.84 -5.12 -21.33
CA PRO A 34 16.09 -4.55 -20.23
C PRO A 34 14.63 -4.36 -20.68
N SER A 35 13.73 -5.18 -20.17
CA SER A 35 12.28 -5.03 -20.38
C SER A 35 11.77 -3.82 -19.61
N GLY A 36 11.83 -2.66 -20.26
CA GLY A 36 11.14 -1.43 -19.90
C GLY A 36 10.89 -0.61 -21.18
N PRO A 37 9.84 0.22 -21.25
CA PRO A 37 9.62 1.05 -22.43
C PRO A 37 10.86 1.94 -22.65
N PRO A 38 11.43 1.99 -23.86
CA PRO A 38 12.64 2.78 -24.11
C PRO A 38 12.34 4.26 -23.87
N SER A 39 13.20 4.92 -23.09
CA SER A 39 13.12 6.36 -22.89
C SER A 39 13.35 7.06 -24.22
N VAL A 40 12.33 7.72 -24.75
CA VAL A 40 12.38 8.47 -26.02
C VAL A 40 12.92 9.89 -25.87
N VAL A 41 13.30 10.28 -24.65
CA VAL A 41 13.85 11.60 -24.36
C VAL A 41 15.25 11.70 -24.98
N GLY A 42 15.36 12.47 -26.07
CA GLY A 42 16.63 12.75 -26.76
C GLY A 42 16.81 12.11 -28.14
N GLN A 43 15.80 11.44 -28.71
CA GLN A 43 15.89 10.95 -30.10
C GLN A 43 15.75 12.10 -31.12
N PRO A 44 16.53 12.08 -32.22
CA PRO A 44 16.44 13.12 -33.26
C PRO A 44 15.04 13.12 -33.91
N GLY A 45 14.34 14.25 -33.84
CA GLY A 45 12.98 14.42 -34.35
C GLY A 45 11.87 14.49 -33.29
N MET A 46 12.18 14.29 -32.01
CA MET A 46 11.23 14.53 -30.91
C MET A 46 11.34 15.97 -30.38
N PRO A 47 10.22 16.62 -30.04
CA PRO A 47 10.24 17.95 -29.45
C PRO A 47 10.97 17.94 -28.11
N ASP A 48 11.69 19.02 -27.80
CA ASP A 48 12.35 19.20 -26.51
C ASP A 48 11.37 18.89 -25.36
N PRO A 49 11.80 18.17 -24.31
CA PRO A 49 10.96 17.88 -23.16
C PRO A 49 10.34 19.17 -22.63
N ALA A 50 9.01 19.17 -22.50
CA ALA A 50 8.27 20.35 -22.06
C ALA A 50 8.94 20.94 -20.80
N PRO A 51 9.25 22.25 -20.79
CA PRO A 51 9.91 22.87 -19.66
C PRO A 51 9.04 22.65 -18.42
N ARG A 52 9.59 21.97 -17.42
CA ARG A 52 8.88 21.72 -16.16
C ARG A 52 8.37 23.05 -15.61
N PRO A 53 7.07 23.21 -15.35
CA PRO A 53 6.55 24.48 -14.83
C PRO A 53 7.24 24.80 -13.50
N LYS A 54 8.08 25.84 -13.52
CA LYS A 54 8.77 26.37 -12.34
C LYS A 54 7.84 27.36 -11.63
N GLY A 55 6.68 26.88 -11.18
CA GLY A 55 5.88 27.63 -10.22
C GLY A 55 6.58 27.66 -8.84
N PRO A 56 6.29 28.65 -7.98
CA PRO A 56 6.69 28.59 -6.58
C PRO A 56 6.29 27.23 -6.00
N LYS A 57 7.23 26.51 -5.40
CA LYS A 57 6.93 25.25 -4.68
C LYS A 57 6.15 25.60 -3.41
N LEU A 58 4.84 25.80 -3.55
CA LEU A 58 3.91 25.96 -2.44
C LEU A 58 3.99 24.70 -1.57
N LYS A 59 4.63 24.83 -0.41
CA LYS A 59 4.69 23.78 0.61
C LYS A 59 3.39 23.82 1.41
N PHE A 60 2.92 22.65 1.84
CA PHE A 60 1.85 22.54 2.82
C PHE A 60 2.30 23.10 4.16
N THR A 61 1.53 24.03 4.72
CA THR A 61 1.68 24.50 6.10
C THR A 61 0.86 23.62 7.06
N PRO A 62 1.17 23.64 8.37
CA PRO A 62 0.38 22.93 9.37
C PRO A 62 -1.11 23.35 9.39
N GLU A 63 -1.39 24.63 9.14
CA GLU A 63 -2.76 25.17 9.11
C GLU A 63 -3.54 24.60 7.92
N GLU A 64 -2.87 24.50 6.77
CA GLU A 64 -3.45 23.89 5.58
C GLU A 64 -3.68 22.38 5.76
N ASP A 65 -2.78 21.69 6.45
CA ASP A 65 -2.94 20.28 6.78
C ASP A 65 -4.12 20.07 7.75
N ALA A 66 -4.27 20.91 8.78
CA ALA A 66 -5.38 20.87 9.72
C ALA A 66 -6.73 21.10 9.01
N LEU A 67 -6.80 22.13 8.15
CA LEU A 67 -7.98 22.41 7.34
C LEU A 67 -8.32 21.23 6.42
N LEU A 68 -7.31 20.61 5.81
CA LEU A 68 -7.50 19.47 4.91
C LEU A 68 -8.10 18.25 5.65
N VAL A 69 -7.65 17.99 6.87
CA VAL A 69 -8.22 16.94 7.74
C VAL A 69 -9.65 17.29 8.14
N GLU A 70 -9.91 18.50 8.62
CA GLU A 70 -11.24 18.94 9.07
C GLU A 70 -12.29 18.81 7.95
N LEU A 71 -11.99 19.33 6.76
CA LEU A 71 -12.90 19.28 5.63
C LEU A 71 -13.14 17.84 5.16
N LYS A 72 -12.13 16.97 5.28
CA LYS A 72 -12.23 15.59 4.82
C LYS A 72 -12.93 14.66 5.80
N GLU A 73 -12.62 14.77 7.07
CA GLU A 73 -13.05 13.83 8.12
C GLU A 73 -14.29 14.32 8.85
N ASN A 74 -14.34 15.60 9.21
CA ASN A 74 -15.46 16.17 9.98
C ASN A 74 -16.60 16.65 9.09
N LYS A 75 -16.31 17.24 7.93
CA LYS A 75 -17.34 17.73 6.99
C LYS A 75 -17.64 16.76 5.84
N ASN A 76 -16.90 15.65 5.77
CA ASN A 76 -17.06 14.58 4.77
C ASN A 76 -17.13 15.07 3.32
N LEU A 77 -16.39 16.13 2.98
CA LEU A 77 -16.43 16.70 1.63
C LEU A 77 -15.67 15.83 0.61
N THR A 78 -16.07 15.97 -0.66
CA THR A 78 -15.34 15.38 -1.78
C THR A 78 -14.04 16.17 -2.06
N TRP A 79 -13.04 15.52 -2.64
CA TRP A 79 -11.77 16.18 -2.96
C TRP A 79 -11.92 17.39 -3.90
N LYS A 80 -12.94 17.37 -4.76
CA LYS A 80 -13.28 18.52 -5.62
C LYS A 80 -13.75 19.71 -4.80
N GLN A 81 -14.72 19.51 -3.90
CA GLN A 81 -15.22 20.58 -3.02
C GLN A 81 -14.14 21.10 -2.08
N ILE A 82 -13.25 20.22 -1.60
CA ILE A 82 -12.14 20.64 -0.75
C ILE A 82 -11.18 21.55 -1.52
N ALA A 83 -10.93 21.29 -2.81
CA ALA A 83 -10.01 22.11 -3.61
C ALA A 83 -10.44 23.58 -3.72
N ASP A 84 -11.73 23.89 -3.58
CA ASP A 84 -12.25 25.26 -3.58
C ASP A 84 -11.71 26.08 -2.39
N PHE A 85 -11.25 25.43 -1.31
CA PHE A 85 -10.65 26.06 -0.12
C PHE A 85 -9.12 26.17 -0.17
N PHE A 86 -8.47 25.61 -1.20
CA PHE A 86 -7.01 25.61 -1.34
C PHE A 86 -6.59 26.24 -2.68
N PRO A 87 -6.53 27.58 -2.77
CA PRO A 87 -6.17 28.25 -4.01
C PRO A 87 -4.79 27.80 -4.50
N GLY A 88 -4.69 27.46 -5.78
CA GLY A 88 -3.45 26.98 -6.40
C GLY A 88 -3.10 25.51 -6.11
N ARG A 89 -3.98 24.75 -5.43
CA ARG A 89 -3.84 23.30 -5.26
C ARG A 89 -4.95 22.55 -5.97
N THR A 90 -4.58 21.43 -6.58
CA THR A 90 -5.57 20.55 -7.21
C THR A 90 -6.08 19.52 -6.21
N SER A 91 -7.30 19.04 -6.43
CA SER A 91 -7.90 17.94 -5.65
C SER A 91 -6.99 16.71 -5.57
N GLY A 92 -6.29 16.37 -6.65
CA GLY A 92 -5.31 15.28 -6.68
C GLY A 92 -4.11 15.52 -5.76
N THR A 93 -3.56 16.74 -5.74
CA THR A 93 -2.47 17.10 -4.83
C THR A 93 -2.89 16.99 -3.37
N LEU A 94 -4.10 17.43 -3.04
CA LEU A 94 -4.67 17.35 -1.69
C LEU A 94 -4.92 15.89 -1.28
N GLN A 95 -5.47 15.06 -2.17
CA GLN A 95 -5.66 13.65 -1.90
C GLN A 95 -4.33 12.93 -1.62
N VAL A 96 -3.29 13.19 -2.43
CA VAL A 96 -1.96 12.61 -2.21
C VAL A 96 -1.38 13.08 -0.88
N ARG A 97 -1.45 14.38 -0.57
CA ARG A 97 -1.00 14.91 0.73
C ARG A 97 -1.70 14.20 1.87
N TYR A 98 -3.02 14.14 1.83
CA TYR A 98 -3.82 13.53 2.88
C TYR A 98 -3.46 12.04 3.03
N CYS A 99 -3.53 11.24 1.96
CA CYS A 99 -3.25 9.80 2.05
C CYS A 99 -1.81 9.45 2.47
N THR A 100 -0.82 10.30 2.16
CA THR A 100 0.60 9.98 2.43
C THR A 100 1.17 10.64 3.68
N LYS A 101 0.58 11.75 4.15
CA LYS A 101 1.12 12.56 5.25
C LYS A 101 0.15 12.80 6.40
N LEU A 102 -1.15 12.81 6.16
CA LEU A 102 -2.14 13.26 7.16
C LEU A 102 -3.05 12.15 7.66
N LYS A 103 -3.42 11.22 6.77
CA LYS A 103 -4.13 9.99 7.09
C LYS A 103 -3.17 8.98 7.74
N ALA A 104 -2.49 9.41 8.81
CA ALA A 104 -2.15 8.46 9.84
C ALA A 104 -3.48 7.92 10.34
N LYS A 105 -3.62 6.59 10.44
CA LYS A 105 -4.86 5.96 10.87
C LYS A 105 -5.21 6.48 12.26
N ASP A 106 -5.99 7.55 12.33
CA ASP A 106 -6.80 7.85 13.48
C ASP A 106 -7.85 6.75 13.51
N VAL A 107 -7.45 5.60 14.06
CA VAL A 107 -8.43 4.65 14.55
C VAL A 107 -9.04 5.39 15.72
N THR A 108 -10.09 6.15 15.43
CA THR A 108 -10.92 6.72 16.47
C THR A 108 -11.46 5.54 17.25
N TRP A 109 -10.87 5.31 18.42
CA TRP A 109 -11.24 4.22 19.30
C TRP A 109 -12.66 4.48 19.76
N THR A 110 -13.61 3.78 19.16
CA THR A 110 -14.99 3.85 19.61
C THR A 110 -15.11 3.20 20.98
N ASP A 111 -16.09 3.62 21.77
CA ASP A 111 -16.37 3.01 23.07
C ASP A 111 -16.52 1.48 22.95
N GLU A 112 -17.17 0.99 21.88
CA GLU A 112 -17.26 -0.44 21.56
C GLU A 112 -15.89 -1.10 21.36
N MET A 113 -14.97 -0.46 20.62
CA MET A 113 -13.61 -1.00 20.41
C MET A 113 -12.81 -1.01 21.71
N VAL A 114 -12.95 0.02 22.53
CA VAL A 114 -12.34 0.10 23.86
C VAL A 114 -12.88 -1.00 24.76
N GLN A 115 -14.20 -1.22 24.78
CA GLN A 115 -14.82 -2.30 25.55
C GLN A 115 -14.34 -3.69 25.08
N ARG A 116 -14.22 -3.92 23.77
CA ARG A 116 -13.66 -5.18 23.23
C ARG A 116 -12.21 -5.38 23.66
N LEU A 117 -11.41 -4.32 23.64
CA LEU A 117 -10.02 -4.35 24.11
C LEU A 117 -9.93 -4.68 25.60
N GLN A 118 -10.73 -4.01 26.44
CA GLN A 118 -10.77 -4.26 27.88
C GLN A 118 -11.17 -5.71 28.19
N ARG A 119 -12.18 -6.25 27.49
CA ARG A 119 -12.58 -7.65 27.63
C ARG A 119 -11.44 -8.60 27.28
N ALA A 120 -10.76 -8.38 26.16
CA ALA A 120 -9.66 -9.24 25.73
C ALA A 120 -8.49 -9.21 26.72
N ILE A 121 -8.18 -8.05 27.31
CA ILE A 121 -7.17 -7.93 28.37
C ILE A 121 -7.59 -8.75 29.59
N GLN A 122 -8.83 -8.60 30.05
CA GLN A 122 -9.34 -9.33 31.21
C GLN A 122 -9.36 -10.85 30.98
N GLU A 123 -9.77 -11.32 29.81
CA GLU A 123 -9.73 -12.74 29.44
C GLU A 123 -8.31 -13.27 29.47
N TYR A 124 -7.37 -12.54 28.87
CA TYR A 124 -5.95 -12.91 28.89
C TYR A 124 -5.39 -12.98 30.32
N GLU A 125 -5.72 -12.03 31.20
CA GLU A 125 -5.28 -12.07 32.59
C GLU A 125 -5.82 -13.31 33.32
N ASN A 126 -7.10 -13.66 33.11
CA ASN A 126 -7.69 -14.86 33.70
C ASN A 126 -7.03 -16.14 33.17
N ASP A 127 -6.86 -16.24 31.85
CA ASP A 127 -6.23 -17.39 31.21
C ASP A 127 -4.76 -17.55 31.60
N ARG A 128 -4.03 -16.43 31.73
CA ARG A 128 -2.66 -16.42 32.22
C ARG A 128 -2.58 -17.11 33.58
N TRP A 129 -3.43 -16.74 34.53
CA TRP A 129 -3.40 -17.34 35.87
C TRP A 129 -3.88 -18.80 35.88
N ARG A 130 -4.79 -19.16 34.98
CA ARG A 130 -5.22 -20.54 34.77
C ARG A 130 -4.08 -21.44 34.30
N ILE A 131 -3.30 -20.96 33.33
CA ILE A 131 -2.11 -21.65 32.83
C ILE A 131 -1.05 -21.75 33.91
N ILE A 132 -0.80 -20.67 34.66
CA ILE A 132 0.18 -20.65 35.75
C ILE A 132 -0.20 -21.66 36.84
N ALA A 133 -1.45 -21.67 37.29
CA ALA A 133 -1.92 -22.62 38.30
C ALA A 133 -1.69 -24.07 37.88
N GLY A 134 -1.97 -24.41 36.62
CA GLY A 134 -1.68 -25.74 36.07
C GLY A 134 -0.19 -26.10 36.07
N LYS A 135 0.70 -25.11 35.98
CA LYS A 135 2.16 -25.32 36.06
C LYS A 135 2.69 -25.37 37.49
N VAL A 136 2.09 -24.64 38.43
CA VAL A 136 2.49 -24.62 39.85
C VAL A 136 2.17 -25.96 40.52
N GLY A 137 1.07 -26.60 40.11
CA GLY A 137 0.74 -27.96 40.53
C GLY A 137 -0.73 -28.10 40.94
N ASN A 138 -1.15 -29.35 41.10
CA ASN A 138 -2.54 -29.67 41.46
C ASN A 138 -2.88 -29.09 42.85
N GLY A 139 -3.98 -28.35 42.94
CA GLY A 139 -4.52 -27.80 44.20
C GLY A 139 -4.43 -26.28 44.35
N PHE A 140 -3.71 -25.58 43.47
CA PHE A 140 -3.69 -24.12 43.48
C PHE A 140 -4.72 -23.55 42.53
N THR A 141 -5.53 -22.60 43.02
CA THR A 141 -6.46 -21.87 42.16
C THR A 141 -5.70 -20.76 41.42
N PRO A 142 -6.15 -20.36 40.22
CA PRO A 142 -5.61 -19.20 39.51
C PRO A 142 -5.55 -17.93 40.38
N ALA A 143 -6.57 -17.74 41.22
CA ALA A 143 -6.64 -16.63 42.15
C ALA A 143 -5.54 -16.67 43.23
N ALA A 144 -5.28 -17.85 43.81
CA ALA A 144 -4.22 -18.03 44.79
C ALA A 144 -2.84 -17.78 44.17
N CYS A 145 -2.60 -18.25 42.93
CA CYS A 145 -1.36 -17.97 42.22
C CYS A 145 -1.15 -16.49 41.96
N ARG A 146 -2.20 -15.74 41.60
CA ARG A 146 -2.15 -14.29 41.40
C ARG A 146 -1.82 -13.54 42.69
N GLU A 147 -2.52 -13.85 43.78
CA GLU A 147 -2.30 -13.21 45.09
C GLU A 147 -0.90 -13.52 45.64
N LYS A 148 -0.40 -14.73 45.39
CA LYS A 148 0.97 -15.07 45.77
C LYS A 148 2.00 -14.33 44.91
N ALA A 149 1.73 -14.17 43.62
CA ALA A 149 2.60 -13.45 42.70
C ALA A 149 2.77 -11.96 43.02
N SER A 150 1.80 -11.31 43.67
CA SER A 150 1.92 -9.90 44.08
C SER A 150 2.80 -9.68 45.32
N GLN A 151 3.33 -10.75 45.92
CA GLN A 151 4.22 -10.71 47.08
C GLN A 151 5.71 -10.89 46.69
N PHE A 152 6.01 -11.05 45.40
CA PHE A 152 7.38 -11.18 44.87
C PHE A 152 7.76 -9.96 44.04
#